data_AF-A0A3D6AFF8-F1
#
_entry.id   AF-A0A3D6AFF8-F1
#
_cell.length_a   1.000
_cell.length_b   1.000
_cell.length_c   1.000
_cell.angle_alpha   90.00
_cell.angle_beta   90.00
_cell.angle_gamma   90.00
#
_symmetry.space_group_name_H-M   'P 1'
#
loop_
_entity.id
_entity.type
_entity.pdbx_description
1 polymer ?
#
loop_
_entity_poly.entity_id
_entity_poly.type
_entity_poly.pdbx_seq_one_letter_code
_entity_poly.pdbx_strand_id
1 'polypeptide(L)'
;MRFLLFCALTLAANAVGAGALENCLKQKQAEAEIQLCVETAELRSTNQLRKLSATTRAAVADEARNGERSGRMRAYRRMEARHVRERNSLCRKHGSPLERSACIADMNEAHGAELARFMQ
;
A
#
# COMPACT_ATOMS: atom_id res chain seq x y z
N MET A 1 -39.20 -18.85 10.27
CA MET A 1 -37.93 -18.75 9.51
C MET A 1 -37.55 -17.29 9.35
N ARG A 2 -36.78 -16.70 10.28
CA ARG A 2 -36.36 -15.29 10.18
C ARG A 2 -35.27 -14.92 11.19
N PHE A 3 -34.11 -15.57 11.15
CA PHE A 3 -32.93 -15.15 11.93
C PHE A 3 -31.64 -15.58 11.22
N LEU A 4 -31.31 -14.95 10.10
CA LEU A 4 -30.00 -15.12 9.44
C LEU A 4 -29.59 -13.83 8.72
N LEU A 5 -29.50 -12.70 9.43
CA LEU A 5 -29.01 -11.44 8.84
C LEU A 5 -28.21 -10.59 9.84
N PHE A 6 -27.29 -11.20 10.60
CA PHE A 6 -26.40 -10.42 11.51
C PHE A 6 -24.93 -10.89 11.53
N CYS A 7 -24.45 -11.59 10.50
CA CYS A 7 -23.04 -12.03 10.43
C CYS A 7 -22.21 -11.43 9.28
N ALA A 8 -22.72 -10.43 8.55
CA ALA A 8 -22.10 -9.98 7.30
C ALA A 8 -21.38 -8.61 7.36
N LEU A 9 -21.07 -8.05 8.55
CA LEU A 9 -20.57 -6.67 8.64
C LEU A 9 -19.24 -6.47 9.37
N THR A 10 -18.46 -7.51 9.62
CA THR A 10 -17.11 -7.37 10.23
C THR A 10 -15.99 -8.05 9.46
N LEU A 11 -16.15 -8.26 8.15
CA LEU A 11 -15.13 -8.84 7.27
C LEU A 11 -14.54 -7.80 6.29
N ALA A 12 -13.98 -6.71 6.81
CA ALA A 12 -13.25 -5.75 5.98
C ALA A 12 -12.08 -5.06 6.72
N ALA A 13 -11.45 -5.73 7.68
CA ALA A 13 -10.32 -5.15 8.43
C ALA A 13 -9.01 -5.95 8.38
N ASN A 14 -8.96 -7.12 7.74
CA ASN A 14 -7.79 -8.03 7.81
C ASN A 14 -7.21 -8.44 6.44
N ALA A 15 -7.43 -7.67 5.37
CA ALA A 15 -6.99 -8.03 4.02
C ALA A 15 -5.93 -7.08 3.44
N VAL A 16 -5.11 -6.47 4.30
CA VAL A 16 -4.00 -5.60 3.87
C VAL A 16 -2.73 -6.11 4.55
N GLY A 17 -2.08 -7.10 3.93
CA GLY A 17 -0.89 -7.76 4.47
C GLY A 17 -0.63 -9.19 4.00
N ALA A 18 -1.51 -9.77 3.17
CA ALA A 18 -1.39 -11.15 2.71
C ALA A 18 -0.91 -11.30 1.26
N GLY A 19 -0.96 -10.26 0.42
CA GLY A 19 -0.73 -10.39 -1.02
C GLY A 19 0.69 -10.83 -1.34
N ALA A 20 1.68 -10.08 -0.88
CA ALA A 20 3.10 -10.38 -1.12
C ALA A 20 3.53 -11.71 -0.48
N LEU A 21 3.15 -11.96 0.78
CA LEU A 21 3.53 -13.20 1.48
C LEU A 21 2.88 -14.43 0.84
N GLU A 22 1.56 -14.39 0.55
CA GLU A 22 0.85 -15.49 -0.11
C GLU A 22 1.44 -15.77 -1.49
N ASN A 23 1.74 -14.73 -2.27
CA ASN A 23 2.36 -14.88 -3.58
C ASN A 23 3.75 -15.52 -3.48
N CYS A 24 4.55 -15.19 -2.47
CA CYS A 24 5.85 -15.81 -2.24
C CYS A 24 5.71 -17.27 -1.79
N LEU A 25 4.78 -17.58 -0.90
CA LEU A 25 4.48 -18.95 -0.46
C LEU A 25 4.02 -19.86 -1.61
N LYS A 26 3.32 -19.31 -2.60
CA LYS A 26 2.93 -20.06 -3.82
C LYS A 26 4.10 -20.37 -4.75
N GLN A 27 5.16 -19.55 -4.70
CA GLN A 27 6.30 -19.65 -5.62
C GLN A 27 7.49 -20.40 -5.02
N LYS A 28 7.63 -20.39 -3.70
CA LYS A 28 8.81 -20.86 -2.96
C LYS A 28 8.41 -21.84 -1.88
N GLN A 29 9.23 -22.86 -1.66
CA GLN A 29 8.96 -23.91 -0.67
C GLN A 29 9.92 -23.83 0.52
N ALA A 30 11.16 -23.38 0.31
CA ALA A 30 12.14 -23.22 1.36
C ALA A 30 11.96 -21.87 2.09
N GLU A 31 12.06 -21.89 3.42
CA GLU A 31 11.87 -20.70 4.27
C GLU A 31 12.78 -19.54 3.87
N ALA A 32 14.07 -19.81 3.64
CA ALA A 32 15.04 -18.80 3.20
C ALA A 32 14.67 -18.17 1.83
N GLU A 33 14.08 -18.96 0.93
CA GLU A 33 13.63 -18.45 -0.38
C GLU A 33 12.36 -17.62 -0.27
N ILE A 34 11.44 -18.00 0.62
CA ILE A 34 10.24 -17.22 0.95
C ILE A 34 10.66 -15.87 1.53
N GLN A 35 11.62 -15.88 2.47
CA GLN A 35 12.16 -14.65 3.06
C GLN A 35 12.75 -13.73 2.00
N LEU A 36 13.66 -14.24 1.17
CA LEU A 36 14.27 -13.46 0.09
C LEU A 36 13.23 -12.92 -0.90
N CYS A 37 12.19 -13.70 -1.21
CA CYS A 37 11.10 -13.26 -2.07
C CYS A 37 10.35 -12.06 -1.48
N VAL A 38 9.99 -12.11 -0.19
CA VAL A 38 9.27 -11.04 0.49
C VAL A 38 10.13 -9.78 0.62
N GLU A 39 11.40 -9.92 0.99
CA GLU A 39 12.33 -8.79 1.07
C GLU A 39 12.51 -8.11 -0.30
N THR A 40 12.59 -8.91 -1.37
CA THR A 40 12.65 -8.39 -2.74
C THR A 40 11.36 -7.65 -3.11
N ALA A 41 10.19 -8.16 -2.72
CA ALA A 41 8.91 -7.49 -2.95
C ALA A 41 8.81 -6.15 -2.20
N GLU A 42 9.27 -6.07 -0.95
CA GLU A 42 9.34 -4.82 -0.19
C GLU A 42 10.27 -3.80 -0.87
N LEU A 43 11.46 -4.22 -1.28
CA LEU A 43 12.42 -3.34 -1.97
C LEU A 43 11.86 -2.83 -3.29
N ARG A 44 11.28 -3.72 -4.10
CA ARG A 44 10.69 -3.37 -5.40
C ARG A 44 9.56 -2.37 -5.24
N SER A 45 8.60 -2.66 -4.37
CA SER A 45 7.43 -1.80 -4.14
C SER A 45 7.83 -0.44 -3.57
N THR A 46 8.80 -0.39 -2.65
CA THR A 46 9.33 0.86 -2.09
C THR A 46 9.96 1.73 -3.17
N ASN A 47 10.81 1.14 -4.03
CA ASN A 47 11.47 1.86 -5.11
C ASN A 47 10.48 2.34 -6.16
N GLN A 48 9.49 1.51 -6.52
CA GLN A 48 8.44 1.89 -7.45
C GLN A 48 7.59 3.04 -6.89
N LEU A 49 7.18 2.94 -5.62
CA LEU A 49 6.39 3.99 -4.98
C LEU A 49 7.17 5.30 -4.91
N ARG A 50 8.46 5.28 -4.55
CA ARG A 50 9.31 6.47 -4.54
C ARG A 50 9.32 7.18 -5.90
N LYS A 51 9.43 6.42 -7.00
CA LYS A 51 9.37 6.97 -8.36
C LYS A 51 8.00 7.59 -8.65
N LEU A 52 6.93 6.85 -8.38
CA LEU A 52 5.55 7.30 -8.62
C LEU A 52 5.20 8.56 -7.80
N SER A 53 5.53 8.60 -6.51
CA SER A 53 5.31 9.77 -5.66
C SER A 53 6.07 10.99 -6.17
N ALA A 54 7.31 10.83 -6.63
CA ALA A 54 8.09 11.92 -7.19
C ALA A 54 7.46 12.48 -8.48
N THR A 55 7.11 11.61 -9.43
CA THR A 55 6.45 11.99 -10.69
C THR A 55 5.09 12.64 -10.44
N THR A 56 4.28 12.05 -9.56
CA THR A 56 2.95 12.56 -9.19
C THR A 56 3.07 13.95 -8.56
N ARG A 57 4.00 14.13 -7.62
CA ARG A 57 4.24 15.43 -6.98
C ARG A 57 4.64 16.49 -7.99
N ALA A 58 5.50 16.15 -8.95
CA ALA A 58 5.94 17.09 -9.97
C ALA A 58 4.78 17.54 -10.86
N ALA A 59 3.96 16.59 -11.35
CA ALA A 59 2.79 16.90 -12.16
C ALA A 59 1.76 17.77 -11.40
N VAL A 60 1.45 17.40 -10.15
CA VAL A 60 0.50 18.16 -9.31
C VAL A 60 1.04 19.55 -8.96
N ALA A 61 2.36 19.69 -8.78
CA ALA A 61 2.97 20.99 -8.55
C ALA A 61 2.87 21.88 -9.80
N ASP A 62 3.00 21.29 -10.98
CA ASP A 62 2.86 22.02 -12.24
C ASP A 62 1.44 22.55 -12.46
N GLU A 63 0.43 21.67 -12.34
CA GLU A 63 -0.98 22.05 -12.40
C GLU A 63 -1.36 23.13 -11.38
N ALA A 64 -0.79 23.05 -10.16
CA ALA A 64 -1.05 24.03 -9.12
C ALA A 64 -0.42 25.40 -9.43
N ARG A 65 0.75 25.45 -10.06
CA ARG A 65 1.40 26.70 -10.49
C ARG A 65 0.65 27.37 -11.63
N ASN A 66 0.08 26.59 -12.53
CA ASN A 66 -0.68 27.09 -13.68
C ASN A 66 -2.12 27.53 -13.29
N GLY A 67 -2.47 27.47 -12.00
CA GLY A 67 -3.76 27.93 -11.48
C GLY A 67 -4.94 26.99 -11.77
N GLU A 68 -4.69 25.86 -12.44
CA GLU A 68 -5.73 24.95 -12.91
C GLU A 68 -6.44 24.24 -11.75
N ARG A 69 -5.70 23.88 -10.68
CA ARG A 69 -6.25 23.11 -9.55
C ARG A 69 -5.55 23.40 -8.22
N SER A 70 -5.77 24.60 -7.65
CA SER A 70 -5.15 25.06 -6.39
C SER A 70 -5.34 24.13 -5.16
N GLY A 71 -6.36 23.26 -5.16
CA GLY A 71 -6.60 22.26 -4.12
C GLY A 71 -5.82 20.94 -4.26
N ARG A 72 -5.26 20.63 -5.44
CA ARG A 72 -4.74 19.29 -5.77
C ARG A 72 -3.46 18.96 -4.99
N MET A 73 -2.56 19.93 -4.81
CA MET A 73 -1.36 19.75 -3.98
C MET A 73 -1.72 19.42 -2.51
N ARG A 74 -2.76 20.05 -1.96
CA ARG A 74 -3.25 19.73 -0.61
C ARG A 74 -3.83 18.32 -0.54
N ALA A 75 -4.58 17.90 -1.55
CA ALA A 75 -5.11 16.54 -1.64
C ALA A 75 -3.99 15.49 -1.70
N TYR A 76 -3.00 15.70 -2.59
CA TYR A 76 -1.81 14.85 -2.70
C TYR A 76 -1.09 14.68 -1.36
N ARG A 77 -0.77 15.78 -0.68
CA ARG A 77 -0.10 15.73 0.63
C ARG A 77 -0.90 14.97 1.69
N ARG A 78 -2.24 15.07 1.67
CA ARG A 78 -3.11 14.34 2.60
C ARG A 78 -3.07 12.84 2.33
N MET A 79 -3.06 12.41 1.06
CA MET A 79 -2.93 11.00 0.70
C MET A 79 -1.59 10.42 1.15
N GLU A 80 -0.48 11.09 0.83
CA GLU A 80 0.87 10.66 1.26
C GLU A 80 0.97 10.53 2.78
N ALA A 81 0.50 11.55 3.51
CA ALA A 81 0.52 11.53 4.96
C ALA A 81 -0.37 10.42 5.54
N ARG A 82 -1.51 10.12 4.91
CA ARG A 82 -2.39 9.02 5.31
C ARG A 82 -1.72 7.68 5.09
N HIS A 83 -1.14 7.43 3.91
CA HIS A 83 -0.41 6.20 3.62
C HIS A 83 0.70 5.93 4.65
N VAL A 84 1.54 6.93 4.97
CA VAL A 84 2.61 6.74 5.96
C VAL A 84 2.06 6.39 7.33
N ARG A 85 0.99 7.04 7.79
CA ARG A 85 0.36 6.75 9.07
C ARG A 85 -0.25 5.35 9.10
N GLU A 86 -1.01 5.00 8.08
CA GLU A 86 -1.68 3.69 7.97
C GLU A 86 -0.67 2.57 7.88
N ARG A 87 0.33 2.68 6.99
CA ARG A 87 1.40 1.68 6.86
C ARG A 87 2.11 1.46 8.18
N ASN A 88 2.51 2.53 8.87
CA ASN A 88 3.17 2.41 10.17
C ASN A 88 2.24 1.81 11.24
N SER A 89 0.96 2.20 11.25
CA SER A 89 0.01 1.70 12.25
C SER A 89 -0.39 0.25 12.03
N LEU A 90 -0.48 -0.21 10.78
CA LEU A 90 -0.88 -1.56 10.43
C LEU A 90 0.32 -2.49 10.47
N CYS A 91 1.40 -2.17 9.74
CA CYS A 91 2.51 -3.10 9.57
C CYS A 91 3.33 -3.31 10.86
N ARG A 92 3.36 -2.33 11.78
CA ARG A 92 4.02 -2.52 13.08
C ARG A 92 3.33 -3.53 14.00
N LYS A 93 2.04 -3.83 13.76
CA LYS A 93 1.29 -4.80 14.57
C LYS A 93 1.70 -6.25 14.29
N HIS A 94 2.33 -6.52 13.15
CA HIS A 94 2.86 -7.84 12.86
C HIS A 94 4.07 -8.14 13.76
N GLY A 95 4.02 -9.29 14.42
CA GLY A 95 5.07 -9.80 15.30
C GLY A 95 6.25 -10.38 14.52
N SER A 96 6.00 -10.96 13.35
CA SER A 96 7.04 -11.48 12.46
C SER A 96 7.63 -10.36 11.60
N PRO A 97 8.97 -10.24 11.50
CA PRO A 97 9.63 -9.37 10.54
C PRO A 97 9.19 -9.64 9.10
N LEU A 98 9.01 -10.93 8.74
CA LEU A 98 8.60 -11.34 7.41
C LEU A 98 7.20 -10.82 7.05
N GLU A 99 6.23 -11.00 7.95
CA GLU A 99 4.87 -10.49 7.77
C GLU A 99 4.83 -8.97 7.70
N ARG A 100 5.69 -8.30 8.49
CA ARG A 100 5.81 -6.84 8.45
C ARG A 100 6.33 -6.37 7.09
N SER A 101 7.36 -7.00 6.54
CA SER A 101 7.88 -6.70 5.20
C SER A 101 6.85 -6.93 4.10
N ALA A 102 6.11 -8.04 4.17
CA ALA A 102 5.01 -8.31 3.25
C ALA A 102 3.90 -7.24 3.34
N CYS A 103 3.50 -6.84 4.56
CA CYS A 103 2.55 -5.75 4.76
C CYS A 103 3.04 -4.42 4.17
N ILE A 104 4.32 -4.09 4.32
CA ILE A 104 4.89 -2.87 3.72
C ILE A 104 4.80 -2.96 2.20
N ALA A 105 5.12 -4.11 1.61
CA ALA A 105 5.02 -4.31 0.16
C ALA A 105 3.59 -4.09 -0.35
N ASP A 106 2.60 -4.73 0.28
CA ASP A 106 1.18 -4.58 -0.08
C ASP A 106 0.69 -3.13 0.05
N MET A 107 1.04 -2.46 1.16
CA MET A 107 0.67 -1.06 1.39
C MET A 107 1.28 -0.11 0.36
N ASN A 108 2.52 -0.38 -0.07
CA ASN A 108 3.20 0.42 -1.08
C ASN A 108 2.56 0.23 -2.46
N GLU A 109 2.24 -1.01 -2.85
CA GLU A 109 1.58 -1.32 -4.12
C GLU A 109 0.17 -0.68 -4.16
N ALA A 110 -0.60 -0.79 -3.08
CA ALA A 110 -1.93 -0.19 -2.97
C ALA A 110 -1.90 1.34 -3.09
N HIS A 111 -0.95 2.00 -2.40
CA HIS A 111 -0.78 3.45 -2.50
C HIS A 111 -0.29 3.87 -3.89
N GLY A 112 0.59 3.09 -4.53
CA GLY A 112 0.99 3.30 -5.91
C GLY A 112 -0.21 3.31 -6.87
N ALA A 113 -1.16 2.38 -6.70
CA ALA A 113 -2.40 2.35 -7.47
C ALA A 113 -3.35 3.53 -7.14
N GLU A 114 -3.34 4.03 -5.90
CA GLU A 114 -4.06 5.25 -5.53
C GLU A 114 -3.47 6.50 -6.22
N LEU A 115 -2.14 6.64 -6.24
CA LEU A 115 -1.46 7.73 -6.94
C LEU A 115 -1.74 7.72 -8.45
N ALA A 116 -1.76 6.53 -9.07
CA ALA A 116 -2.09 6.39 -10.48
C ALA A 116 -3.53 6.88 -10.77
N ARG A 117 -4.51 6.48 -9.96
CA ARG A 117 -5.90 6.96 -10.06
C ARG A 117 -6.03 8.46 -9.78
N PHE A 118 -5.24 8.97 -8.84
CA PHE A 118 -5.24 10.39 -8.51
C PHE A 118 -4.74 11.28 -9.66
N MET A 119 -3.95 10.73 -10.59
CA MET A 119 -3.43 11.44 -11.76
C MET A 119 -4.31 11.36 -13.00
N GLN A 120 -5.31 10.47 -13.01
CA GLN A 120 -6.37 10.45 -14.03
C GLN A 120 -7.33 11.64 -13.81
#